data_AF-A0A2E9JB93-F1
#
_entry.id   AF-A0A2E9JB93-F1
#
_cell.length_a   1.000
_cell.length_b   1.000
_cell.length_c   1.000
_cell.angle_alpha   90.00
_cell.angle_beta   90.00
_cell.angle_gamma   90.00
#
_symmetry.space_group_name_H-M   'P 1'
#
loop_
_entity.id
_entity.type
_entity.pdbx_description
1 polymer ?
#
loop_
_entity_poly.entity_id
_entity_poly.type
_entity_poly.pdbx_seq_one_letter_code
_entity_poly.pdbx_strand_id
1 'polypeptide(L)'
;MNKASVLVAPRELKDQVERANRVLGCEASVADRLAEDVTFCEINYGQGIFSWLEIATLDSMTLNEVLRSSLRLRLPTGTESVDVHFDSPVLFVLLARTLHDQENYGIAWSCDSEVTSGCSPVVSVYLRSDTSLSPSSNQKTVDALSTGLKVSLHEWDQLNKIASKFLMSEEVLDAS
;
A
#
# COMPACT_ATOMS: atom_id res chain seq x y z
N MET A 1 -21.99 11.40 10.90
CA MET A 1 -22.45 10.10 10.36
C MET A 1 -21.59 9.02 10.98
N ASN A 2 -22.16 8.03 11.66
CA ASN A 2 -21.41 6.87 12.13
C ASN A 2 -20.86 6.15 10.90
N LYS A 3 -19.56 6.27 10.62
CA LYS A 3 -18.89 5.45 9.61
C LYS A 3 -18.95 4.02 10.12
N ALA A 4 -19.82 3.21 9.54
CA ALA A 4 -19.88 1.79 9.86
C ALA A 4 -18.51 1.16 9.61
N SER A 5 -18.09 0.29 10.52
CA SER A 5 -16.78 -0.34 10.49
C SER A 5 -16.89 -1.83 10.77
N VAL A 6 -16.00 -2.61 10.17
CA VAL A 6 -15.89 -4.06 10.39
C VAL A 6 -14.50 -4.38 10.92
N LEU A 7 -14.41 -5.44 11.73
CA LEU A 7 -13.16 -5.95 12.24
C LEU A 7 -12.68 -7.08 11.33
N VAL A 8 -11.48 -6.94 10.77
CA VAL A 8 -10.90 -7.90 9.82
C VAL A 8 -9.53 -8.33 10.30
N ALA A 9 -9.12 -9.56 9.99
CA ALA A 9 -7.74 -9.97 10.28
C ALA A 9 -6.79 -9.34 9.23
N PRO A 10 -5.58 -8.89 9.59
CA PRO A 10 -4.60 -8.40 8.62
C PRO A 10 -4.33 -9.37 7.46
N ARG A 11 -4.30 -10.68 7.74
CA ARG A 11 -4.15 -11.73 6.71
C ARG A 11 -5.33 -11.77 5.73
N GLU A 12 -6.53 -11.47 6.21
CA GLU A 12 -7.75 -11.45 5.41
C GLU A 12 -7.77 -10.23 4.50
N LEU A 13 -7.37 -9.07 5.02
CA LEU A 13 -7.16 -7.88 4.21
C LEU A 13 -6.14 -8.14 3.09
N LYS A 14 -4.97 -8.71 3.42
CA LYS A 14 -3.95 -9.05 2.42
C LYS A 14 -4.53 -9.96 1.32
N ASP A 15 -5.17 -11.07 1.70
CA ASP A 15 -5.76 -12.03 0.76
C ASP A 15 -6.83 -11.39 -0.14
N GLN A 16 -7.70 -10.53 0.40
CA GLN A 16 -8.72 -9.84 -0.41
C GLN A 16 -8.11 -8.86 -1.41
N VAL A 17 -7.11 -8.07 -1.00
CA VAL A 17 -6.41 -7.13 -1.90
C VAL A 17 -5.65 -7.89 -2.99
N GLU A 18 -4.98 -9.00 -2.64
CA GLU A 18 -4.28 -9.83 -3.61
C GLU A 18 -5.25 -10.35 -4.67
N ARG A 19 -6.36 -10.98 -4.26
CA ARG A 19 -7.39 -11.49 -5.19
C ARG A 19 -7.97 -10.39 -6.07
N ALA A 20 -8.24 -9.22 -5.49
CA ALA A 20 -8.75 -8.09 -6.26
C ALA A 20 -7.74 -7.61 -7.31
N ASN A 21 -6.45 -7.52 -6.97
CA ASN A 21 -5.39 -7.20 -7.94
C ASN A 21 -5.28 -8.24 -9.06
N ARG A 22 -5.47 -9.53 -8.74
CA ARG A 22 -5.48 -10.60 -9.74
C ARG A 22 -6.66 -10.47 -10.71
N VAL A 23 -7.85 -10.11 -10.20
CA VAL A 23 -9.03 -9.79 -11.04
C VAL A 23 -8.75 -8.62 -11.98
N LEU A 24 -7.96 -7.64 -11.53
CA LEU A 24 -7.53 -6.48 -12.33
C LEU A 24 -6.38 -6.81 -13.30
N GLY A 25 -6.00 -8.10 -13.43
CA GLY A 25 -4.99 -8.55 -14.39
C GLY A 25 -3.54 -8.40 -13.92
N CYS A 26 -3.29 -8.12 -12.64
CA CYS A 26 -1.93 -8.07 -12.11
C CYS A 26 -1.27 -9.46 -12.11
N GLU A 27 0.02 -9.51 -12.47
CA GLU A 27 0.86 -10.69 -12.22
C GLU A 27 0.88 -11.03 -10.73
N ALA A 28 1.08 -12.31 -10.39
CA ALA A 28 0.93 -12.80 -9.02
C ALA A 28 1.89 -12.10 -8.05
N SER A 29 3.13 -11.87 -8.47
CA SER A 29 4.15 -11.15 -7.69
C SER A 29 3.78 -9.68 -7.44
N VAL A 30 3.17 -9.01 -8.43
CA VAL A 30 2.71 -7.63 -8.31
C VAL A 30 1.50 -7.55 -7.39
N ALA A 31 0.56 -8.48 -7.53
CA ALA A 31 -0.65 -8.55 -6.70
C ALA A 31 -0.31 -8.79 -5.21
N ASP A 32 0.59 -9.74 -4.92
CA ASP A 32 1.05 -10.02 -3.56
C ASP A 32 1.78 -8.82 -2.95
N ARG A 33 2.69 -8.20 -3.72
CA ARG A 33 3.40 -7.00 -3.27
C ARG A 33 2.43 -5.85 -2.94
N LEU A 34 1.48 -5.56 -3.84
CA LEU A 34 0.48 -4.52 -3.61
C LEU A 34 -0.38 -4.82 -2.37
N ALA A 35 -0.74 -6.08 -2.16
CA ALA A 35 -1.48 -6.49 -0.98
C ALA A 35 -0.69 -6.25 0.31
N GLU A 36 0.62 -6.49 0.29
CA GLU A 36 1.51 -6.17 1.42
C GLU A 36 1.61 -4.67 1.68
N ASP A 37 1.79 -3.86 0.62
CA ASP A 37 1.90 -2.41 0.73
C ASP A 37 0.60 -1.81 1.31
N VAL A 38 -0.56 -2.22 0.78
CA VAL A 38 -1.88 -1.78 1.23
C VAL A 38 -2.15 -2.20 2.67
N THR A 39 -1.87 -3.46 3.02
CA THR A 39 -2.11 -3.98 4.37
C THR A 39 -1.21 -3.27 5.39
N PHE A 40 0.08 -3.11 5.06
CA PHE A 40 1.02 -2.40 5.91
C PHE A 40 0.58 -0.95 6.14
N CYS A 41 0.15 -0.27 5.07
CA CYS A 41 -0.31 1.10 5.15
C CYS A 41 -1.59 1.23 5.98
N GLU A 42 -2.58 0.36 5.77
CA GLU A 42 -3.82 0.38 6.54
C GLU A 42 -3.57 0.22 8.04
N ILE A 43 -2.65 -0.66 8.44
CA ILE A 43 -2.28 -0.87 9.85
C ILE A 43 -1.57 0.35 10.44
N ASN A 44 -0.60 0.91 9.72
CA ASN A 44 0.34 1.88 10.30
C ASN A 44 -0.08 3.33 10.11
N TYR A 45 -0.80 3.62 9.02
CA TYR A 45 -1.16 4.98 8.59
C TYR A 45 -2.66 5.14 8.28
N GLY A 46 -3.39 4.03 8.10
CA GLY A 46 -4.80 4.03 7.72
C GLY A 46 -5.02 4.45 6.26
N GLN A 47 -6.25 4.27 5.78
CA GLN A 47 -6.67 4.60 4.40
C GLN A 47 -5.90 3.84 3.30
N GLY A 48 -5.25 2.73 3.60
CA GLY A 48 -4.66 1.84 2.60
C GLY A 48 -5.71 1.26 1.67
N ILE A 49 -6.88 0.82 2.18
CA ILE A 49 -7.96 0.27 1.34
C ILE A 49 -8.53 1.37 0.44
N PHE A 50 -8.81 2.55 1.02
CA PHE A 50 -9.29 3.69 0.27
C PHE A 50 -8.34 4.07 -0.87
N SER A 51 -7.04 4.20 -0.59
CA SER A 51 -6.05 4.51 -1.62
C SER A 51 -5.91 3.42 -2.67
N TRP A 52 -6.02 2.14 -2.28
CA TRP A 52 -6.07 1.05 -3.24
C TRP A 52 -7.28 1.16 -4.17
N LEU A 53 -8.46 1.52 -3.65
CA LEU A 53 -9.66 1.73 -4.46
C LEU A 53 -9.48 2.86 -5.47
N GLU A 54 -8.78 3.95 -5.09
CA GLU A 54 -8.42 5.00 -6.03
C GLU A 54 -7.47 4.48 -7.12
N ILE A 55 -6.42 3.75 -6.74
CA ILE A 55 -5.45 3.16 -7.66
C ILE A 55 -6.10 2.14 -8.61
N ALA A 56 -7.04 1.34 -8.13
CA ALA A 56 -7.75 0.32 -8.90
C ALA A 56 -8.62 0.90 -10.03
N THR A 57 -8.90 2.21 -10.00
CA THR A 57 -9.60 2.91 -11.08
C THR A 57 -8.68 3.47 -12.17
N LEU A 58 -7.37 3.45 -11.95
CA LEU A 58 -6.38 3.89 -12.92
C LEU A 58 -6.24 2.88 -14.06
N ASP A 59 -5.89 3.36 -15.25
CA ASP A 59 -5.55 2.47 -16.35
C ASP A 59 -4.22 1.75 -16.10
N SER A 60 -4.02 0.61 -16.78
CA SER A 60 -2.85 -0.25 -16.59
C SER A 60 -1.51 0.42 -16.87
N MET A 61 -1.43 1.43 -17.75
CA MET A 61 -0.18 2.12 -18.05
C MET A 61 0.20 3.01 -16.87
N THR A 62 -0.75 3.79 -16.39
CA THR A 62 -0.59 4.67 -15.22
C THR A 62 -0.23 3.86 -13.97
N LEU A 63 -0.92 2.74 -13.73
CA LEU A 63 -0.61 1.85 -12.60
C LEU A 63 0.84 1.35 -12.64
N ASN A 64 1.31 0.90 -13.81
CA ASN A 64 2.68 0.40 -13.98
C ASN A 64 3.73 1.49 -13.77
N GLU A 65 3.47 2.72 -14.21
CA GLU A 65 4.36 3.86 -14.00
C GLU A 65 4.49 4.22 -12.51
N VAL A 66 3.36 4.27 -11.81
CA VAL A 66 3.30 4.55 -10.37
C VAL A 66 4.01 3.43 -9.58
N LEU A 67 3.79 2.17 -9.94
CA LEU A 67 4.49 1.02 -9.34
C LEU A 67 6.00 1.05 -9.59
N ARG A 68 6.44 1.38 -10.81
CA ARG A 68 7.88 1.53 -11.10
C ARG A 68 8.50 2.67 -10.32
N SER A 69 7.76 3.75 -10.14
CA SER A 69 8.20 4.91 -9.37
C SER A 69 8.46 4.54 -7.91
N SER A 70 7.55 3.81 -7.26
CA SER A 70 7.75 3.37 -5.87
C SER A 70 8.95 2.43 -5.67
N LEU A 71 9.28 1.62 -6.69
CA LEU A 71 10.46 0.73 -6.67
C LEU A 71 11.81 1.46 -6.64
N ARG A 72 11.84 2.75 -6.99
CA ARG A 72 13.09 3.55 -7.06
C ARG A 72 13.55 4.10 -5.71
N LEU A 73 12.77 3.90 -4.64
CA LEU A 73 13.05 4.39 -3.29
C LEU A 73 14.17 3.60 -2.61
N ARG A 74 15.42 3.91 -2.96
CA ARG A 74 16.61 3.39 -2.29
C ARG A 74 17.70 4.46 -2.24
N LEU A 75 18.40 4.52 -1.12
CA LEU A 75 19.63 5.30 -1.01
C LEU A 75 20.76 4.55 -1.75
N PRO A 76 21.40 5.13 -2.79
CA PRO A 76 22.49 4.47 -3.48
C PRO A 76 23.70 4.25 -2.57
N THR A 77 24.42 3.15 -2.79
CA THR A 77 25.62 2.82 -2.00
C THR A 77 26.68 3.91 -2.15
N GLY A 78 27.20 4.40 -1.02
CA GLY A 78 28.22 5.45 -0.99
C GLY A 78 27.68 6.87 -1.02
N THR A 79 26.36 7.06 -0.99
CA THR A 79 25.71 8.37 -0.94
C THR A 79 25.15 8.65 0.45
N GLU A 80 25.37 9.85 0.99
CA GLU A 80 24.84 10.25 2.30
C GLU A 80 23.36 10.65 2.25
N SER A 81 22.89 11.20 1.13
CA SER A 81 21.48 11.52 0.90
C SER A 81 21.11 11.55 -0.58
N VAL A 82 19.85 11.29 -0.89
CA VAL A 82 19.30 11.39 -2.24
C VAL A 82 17.89 11.98 -2.18
N ASP A 83 17.56 12.77 -3.18
CA ASP A 83 16.21 13.26 -3.42
C ASP A 83 15.60 12.49 -4.61
N VAL A 84 14.50 11.80 -4.36
CA VAL A 84 13.77 11.01 -5.37
C VAL A 84 12.51 11.78 -5.75
N HIS A 85 12.46 12.25 -7.00
CA HIS A 85 11.29 12.91 -7.56
C HIS A 85 10.48 11.95 -8.43
N PHE A 86 9.17 12.05 -8.33
CA PHE A 86 8.22 11.32 -9.16
C PHE A 86 7.64 12.23 -10.25
N ASP A 87 7.51 11.71 -11.46
CA ASP A 87 6.97 12.46 -12.61
C ASP A 87 5.49 12.81 -12.41
N SER A 88 4.76 11.96 -11.66
CA SER A 88 3.40 12.20 -11.18
C SER A 88 3.30 11.91 -9.69
N PRO A 89 2.41 12.60 -8.94
CA PRO A 89 2.22 12.33 -7.52
C PRO A 89 1.86 10.86 -7.26
N VAL A 90 2.58 10.23 -6.34
CA VAL A 90 2.37 8.83 -5.93
C VAL A 90 1.64 8.81 -4.59
N LEU A 91 0.61 7.99 -4.45
CA LEU A 91 -0.07 7.83 -3.15
C LEU A 91 0.85 7.12 -2.15
N PHE A 92 0.88 7.61 -0.92
CA PHE A 92 1.77 7.12 0.13
C PHE A 92 1.59 5.62 0.44
N VAL A 93 0.41 5.04 0.18
CA VAL A 93 0.14 3.60 0.29
C VAL A 93 1.19 2.74 -0.43
N LEU A 94 1.73 3.23 -1.55
CA LEU A 94 2.73 2.51 -2.36
C LEU A 94 4.17 2.71 -1.88
N LEU A 95 4.40 3.66 -0.97
CA LEU A 95 5.73 4.03 -0.47
C LEU A 95 5.95 3.56 0.95
N ALA A 96 4.89 3.57 1.78
CA ALA A 96 4.93 3.38 3.23
C ALA A 96 5.80 2.20 3.67
N ARG A 97 5.57 1.01 3.10
CA ARG A 97 6.33 -0.18 3.46
C ARG A 97 7.79 -0.10 3.02
N THR A 98 8.05 0.37 1.80
CA THR A 98 9.42 0.49 1.29
C THR A 98 10.22 1.48 2.13
N LEU A 99 9.62 2.59 2.55
CA LEU A 99 10.26 3.58 3.42
C LEU A 99 10.50 3.04 4.83
N HIS A 100 9.53 2.31 5.39
CA HIS A 100 9.72 1.61 6.66
C HIS A 100 10.86 0.57 6.59
N ASP A 101 10.98 -0.16 5.47
CA ASP A 101 12.11 -1.06 5.26
C ASP A 101 13.44 -0.29 5.21
N GLN A 102 13.48 0.90 4.59
CA GLN A 102 14.68 1.76 4.60
C GLN A 102 15.03 2.22 6.04
N GLU A 103 14.05 2.59 6.86
CA GLU A 103 14.28 2.95 8.28
C GLU A 103 14.96 1.83 9.05
N ASN A 104 14.55 0.57 8.81
CA ASN A 104 15.15 -0.60 9.44
C ASN A 104 16.63 -0.81 9.07
N TYR A 105 17.10 -0.16 7.99
CA TYR A 105 18.51 -0.12 7.59
C TYR A 105 19.23 1.18 8.00
N GLY A 106 18.62 2.01 8.86
CA GLY A 106 19.22 3.26 9.33
C GLY A 106 19.16 4.39 8.31
N ILE A 107 18.13 4.39 7.45
CA ILE A 107 17.89 5.46 6.48
C ILE A 107 16.67 6.25 6.95
N ALA A 108 16.87 7.53 7.28
CA ALA A 108 15.78 8.44 7.54
C ALA A 108 15.16 8.90 6.22
N TRP A 109 13.85 9.15 6.23
CA TRP A 109 13.15 9.71 5.08
C TRP A 109 12.23 10.86 5.49
N SER A 110 11.97 11.75 4.53
CA SER A 110 10.94 12.80 4.63
C SER A 110 10.32 13.03 3.26
N CYS A 111 9.05 13.41 3.23
CA CYS A 111 8.35 13.76 1.99
C CYS A 111 8.26 15.28 1.82
N ASP A 112 7.90 15.73 0.63
CA ASP A 112 7.62 17.13 0.30
C ASP A 112 6.43 17.71 1.11
N SER A 113 5.51 16.84 1.53
CA SER A 113 4.34 17.19 2.33
C SER A 113 4.21 16.31 3.56
N GLU A 114 3.44 16.78 4.56
CA GLU A 114 3.15 16.00 5.75
C GLU A 114 2.24 14.82 5.39
N VAL A 115 2.79 13.62 5.56
CA VAL A 115 2.04 12.37 5.33
C VAL A 115 1.15 12.09 6.54
N THR A 116 -0.15 12.10 6.30
CA THR A 116 -1.15 11.87 7.35
C THR A 116 -1.86 10.53 7.23
N SER A 117 -1.85 9.91 6.03
CA SER A 117 -2.44 8.59 5.78
C SER A 117 -2.00 8.02 4.42
N GLY A 118 -2.47 6.82 4.07
CA GLY A 118 -2.17 6.19 2.78
C GLY A 118 -2.57 6.99 1.54
N CYS A 119 -3.57 7.87 1.66
CA CYS A 119 -4.07 8.68 0.54
C CYS A 119 -3.31 9.99 0.34
N SER A 120 -2.29 10.25 1.16
CA SER A 120 -1.45 11.44 1.00
C SER A 120 -0.68 11.35 -0.33
N PRO A 121 -0.81 12.33 -1.24
CA PRO A 121 -0.01 12.39 -2.45
C PRO A 121 1.41 12.84 -2.13
N VAL A 122 2.40 12.18 -2.73
CA VAL A 122 3.82 12.45 -2.53
C VAL A 122 4.47 12.75 -3.88
N VAL A 123 5.15 13.89 -3.98
CA VAL A 123 5.86 14.31 -5.20
C VAL A 123 7.34 13.99 -5.11
N SER A 124 7.92 14.11 -3.92
CA SER A 124 9.31 13.72 -3.69
C SER A 124 9.55 13.13 -2.31
N VAL A 125 10.57 12.29 -2.26
CA VAL A 125 11.07 11.69 -1.02
C VAL A 125 12.55 11.99 -0.91
N TYR A 126 12.92 12.62 0.20
CA TYR A 126 14.30 12.81 0.60
C TYR A 126 14.72 11.65 1.51
N LEU A 127 15.77 10.92 1.12
CA LEU A 127 16.38 9.83 1.88
C LEU A 127 17.75 10.27 2.37
N ARG A 128 18.10 9.96 3.62
CA ARG A 128 19.44 10.22 4.17
C ARG A 128 19.89 9.08 5.08
N SER A 129 21.19 8.81 5.08
CA SER A 129 21.79 7.91 6.07
C SER A 129 21.69 8.55 7.45
N ASP A 130 21.15 7.82 8.42
CA ASP A 130 20.99 8.27 9.79
C ASP A 130 21.20 7.10 10.75
N THR A 131 22.46 6.93 11.16
CA THR A 131 22.90 5.84 12.05
C THR A 131 22.39 5.98 13.48
N SER A 132 21.68 7.07 13.80
CA SER A 132 21.06 7.30 15.09
C SER A 132 19.61 6.82 15.18
N LEU A 133 19.00 6.42 14.04
CA LEU A 133 17.64 5.90 14.05
C LEU A 133 17.56 4.60 14.84
N SER A 134 16.59 4.56 15.75
CA SER A 134 16.13 3.30 16.33
C SER A 134 15.08 2.68 15.40
N PRO A 135 15.00 1.34 15.32
CA PRO A 135 13.96 0.68 14.54
C PRO A 135 12.58 1.19 14.96
N SER A 136 11.73 1.50 13.99
CA SER A 136 10.38 1.97 14.29
C SER A 136 9.57 0.87 15.01
N SER A 137 8.73 1.30 15.95
CA SER A 137 7.99 0.37 16.80
C SER A 137 6.95 -0.41 15.98
N ASN A 138 7.05 -1.74 16.00
CA ASN A 138 6.10 -2.64 15.37
C ASN A 138 4.81 -2.83 16.18
N GLN A 139 4.54 -2.00 17.20
CA GLN A 139 3.41 -2.17 18.11
C GLN A 139 2.06 -2.20 17.38
N LYS A 140 1.83 -1.29 16.42
CA LYS A 140 0.58 -1.27 15.64
C LYS A 140 0.34 -2.58 14.89
N THR A 141 1.39 -3.15 14.33
CA THR A 141 1.36 -4.44 13.64
C THR A 141 1.06 -5.57 14.61
N VAL A 142 1.71 -5.60 15.78
CA VAL A 142 1.46 -6.60 16.84
C VAL A 142 0.02 -6.52 17.33
N ASP A 143 -0.47 -5.30 17.60
CA ASP A 143 -1.84 -5.06 18.04
C ASP A 143 -2.83 -5.54 16.99
N ALA A 144 -2.68 -5.14 15.72
CA ALA A 144 -3.56 -5.54 14.62
C ALA A 144 -3.59 -7.06 14.42
N LEU A 145 -2.47 -7.77 14.61
CA LEU A 145 -2.41 -9.23 14.53
C LEU A 145 -3.15 -9.91 15.70
N SER A 146 -3.19 -9.27 16.87
CA SER A 146 -3.82 -9.83 18.07
C SER A 146 -5.32 -9.51 18.18
N THR A 147 -5.73 -8.28 17.85
CA THR A 147 -7.11 -7.80 18.04
C THR A 147 -7.89 -7.66 16.73
N GLY A 148 -7.24 -7.82 15.58
CA GLY A 148 -7.82 -7.46 14.28
C GLY A 148 -7.73 -5.95 14.00
N LEU A 149 -8.05 -5.60 12.76
CA LEU A 149 -7.98 -4.27 12.20
C LEU A 149 -9.39 -3.73 11.94
N LYS A 150 -9.68 -2.54 12.46
CA LYS A 150 -10.99 -1.90 12.26
C LYS A 150 -10.96 -1.10 10.96
N VAL A 151 -11.68 -1.56 9.96
CA VAL A 151 -11.71 -0.96 8.62
C VAL A 151 -13.11 -0.41 8.30
N SER A 152 -13.17 0.51 7.34
CA SER A 152 -14.42 1.06 6.82
C SER A 152 -15.26 -0.04 6.17
N LEU A 153 -16.52 -0.20 6.61
CA LEU A 153 -17.41 -1.22 6.04
C LEU A 153 -17.66 -0.98 4.55
N HIS A 154 -17.79 0.28 4.14
CA HIS A 154 -18.03 0.64 2.75
C HIS A 154 -16.86 0.25 1.83
N GLU A 155 -15.64 0.60 2.23
CA GLU A 155 -14.42 0.28 1.47
C GLU A 155 -14.20 -1.24 1.44
N TRP A 156 -14.47 -1.92 2.56
CA TRP A 156 -14.39 -3.37 2.65
C TRP A 156 -15.37 -4.06 1.70
N ASP A 157 -16.63 -3.61 1.63
CA ASP A 157 -17.63 -4.17 0.73
C ASP A 157 -17.27 -3.95 -0.75
N GLN A 158 -16.69 -2.80 -1.08
CA GLN A 158 -16.19 -2.52 -2.43
C GLN A 158 -15.03 -3.44 -2.81
N LEU A 159 -14.05 -3.61 -1.91
CA LEU A 159 -12.95 -4.54 -2.10
C LEU A 159 -13.46 -5.98 -2.30
N ASN A 160 -14.35 -6.45 -1.43
CA ASN A 160 -14.94 -7.80 -1.52
C ASN A 160 -15.69 -8.02 -2.84
N LYS A 161 -16.42 -7.00 -3.31
CA LYS A 161 -17.13 -7.07 -4.61
C LYS A 161 -16.15 -7.30 -5.76
N ILE A 162 -14.97 -6.67 -5.74
CA ILE A 162 -13.95 -6.88 -6.76
C ILE A 162 -13.31 -8.26 -6.59
N ALA A 163 -12.85 -8.59 -5.39
CA ALA A 163 -12.14 -9.84 -5.08
C ALA A 163 -13.00 -11.10 -5.32
N SER A 164 -14.31 -11.03 -5.10
CA SER A 164 -15.24 -12.15 -5.33
C SER A 164 -15.23 -12.69 -6.76
N LYS A 165 -14.79 -11.88 -7.73
CA LYS A 165 -14.68 -12.28 -9.15
C LYS A 165 -13.51 -13.22 -9.42
N PHE A 166 -12.56 -13.35 -8.49
CA PHE A 166 -11.33 -14.12 -8.68
C PHE A 166 -11.56 -15.63 -8.90
N LEU A 167 -12.63 -16.18 -8.33
CA LEU A 167 -12.97 -17.61 -8.43
C LEU A 167 -14.23 -17.86 -9.27
N MET A 168 -14.64 -16.92 -10.11
CA MET A 168 -15.73 -17.15 -11.05
C MET A 168 -15.25 -18.06 -12.20
N SER A 169 -16.02 -19.11 -12.48
CA SER A 169 -15.75 -20.02 -13.61
C SER A 169 -15.71 -19.23 -14.92
N GLU A 170 -14.80 -19.58 -15.84
CA GLU A 170 -14.73 -18.98 -17.18
C GLU A 170 -16.09 -19.04 -17.90
N GLU A 171 -16.88 -20.11 -17.70
CA GLU A 171 -18.23 -20.23 -18.25
C GLU A 171 -19.19 -19.09 -17.85
N VAL A 172 -18.98 -18.47 -16.69
CA VAL A 172 -19.81 -17.34 -16.22
C VAL A 172 -19.28 -16.00 -16.76
N LEU A 173 -17.99 -15.92 -17.05
CA LEU A 173 -17.36 -14.75 -17.66
C LEU A 173 -17.66 -14.67 -19.16
N ASP A 174 -17.70 -15.82 -19.86
CA ASP A 174 -18.01 -15.92 -21.29
C ASP A 174 -19.50 -15.72 -21.63
N ALA A 175 -20.39 -15.80 -20.63
CA ALA A 175 -21.83 -15.61 -20.80
C ALA A 175 -22.30 -14.14 -20.72
N SER A 176 -21.37 -13.18 -20.59
CA SER A 176 -21.64 -11.75 -20.39
C SER A 176 -21.37 -10.89 -21.63
#